data_AF-A0ABD4VDZ4-F1
#
_entry.id   AF-A0ABD4VDZ4-F1
#
_cell.length_a   1.000
_cell.length_b   1.000
_cell.length_c   1.000
_cell.angle_alpha   90.00
_cell.angle_beta   90.00
_cell.angle_gamma   90.00
#
_symmetry.space_group_name_H-M   'P 1'
#
loop_
_entity.id
_entity.type
_entity.pdbx_description
1 polymer ?
#
loop_
_entity_poly.entity_id
_entity_poly.type
_entity_poly.pdbx_seq_one_letter_code
_entity_poly.pdbx_strand_id
1 'polypeptide(L)' 'MSYPPADDRLRHLLAQRINCHVNSWKLAFFIAGGIVDDPEIRAELDRIAAAHTAGQHCGDRNCKACFAASVTGADS' A
#
# COMPACT_ATOMS: atom_id res chain seq x y z
N MET A 1 -5.53 23.81 -11.07
CA MET A 1 -4.68 22.59 -11.09
C MET A 1 -3.94 22.57 -9.77
N SER A 2 -4.27 21.63 -8.87
CA SER A 2 -3.61 21.56 -7.57
C SER A 2 -2.19 21.05 -7.77
N TYR A 3 -1.20 21.80 -7.27
CA TYR A 3 0.19 21.37 -7.19
C TYR A 3 0.48 21.04 -5.72
N PRO A 4 1.13 19.91 -5.42
CA PRO A 4 1.69 18.93 -6.35
C PRO A 4 0.59 18.16 -7.12
N PRO A 5 0.89 17.66 -8.35
CA PRO A 5 0.00 16.73 -9.02
C PRO A 5 -0.33 15.58 -8.06
N ALA A 6 -1.56 15.06 -8.15
CA ALA A 6 -1.98 13.90 -7.37
C ALA A 6 -0.89 12.82 -7.46
N ASP A 7 -0.44 12.32 -6.32
CA ASP A 7 0.68 11.39 -6.26
C ASP A 7 0.28 10.03 -6.86
N ASP A 8 0.42 9.91 -8.19
CA ASP A 8 0.16 8.68 -8.95
C ASP A 8 1.21 7.59 -8.69
N ARG A 9 2.13 7.80 -7.74
CA ARG A 9 3.23 6.87 -7.45
C ARG A 9 2.73 5.49 -7.05
N LEU A 10 1.68 5.39 -6.22
CA LEU A 10 1.12 4.09 -5.84
C LEU A 10 0.60 3.32 -7.06
N ARG A 11 -0.13 4.01 -7.94
CA ARG A 11 -0.64 3.43 -9.19
C ARG A 11 0.50 2.95 -10.10
N HIS A 12 1.55 3.77 -10.24
CA HIS A 12 2.73 3.38 -11.02
C HIS A 12 3.44 2.16 -10.43
N LEU A 13 3.63 2.08 -9.12
CA LEU A 13 4.27 0.93 -8.46
C LEU A 13 3.47 -0.36 -8.67
N LEU A 14 2.15 -0.29 -8.51
CA LEU A 14 1.27 -1.43 -8.76
C LEU A 14 1.30 -1.84 -10.23
N ALA A 15 1.25 -0.89 -11.15
CA ALA A 15 1.33 -1.15 -12.59
C ALA A 15 2.66 -1.82 -12.98
N GLN A 16 3.79 -1.38 -12.43
CA GLN A 16 5.10 -2.03 -12.64
C GLN A 16 5.07 -3.50 -12.22
N ARG A 17 4.47 -3.79 -11.07
CA ARG A 17 4.37 -5.17 -10.57
C ARG A 17 3.45 -6.03 -11.44
N ILE A 18 2.29 -5.52 -11.84
CA ILE A 18 1.30 -6.25 -12.64
C ILE A 18 1.80 -6.47 -14.07
N ASN A 19 2.53 -5.51 -14.64
CA ASN A 19 3.01 -5.59 -16.03
C ASN A 19 3.87 -6.84 -16.30
N CYS A 20 4.63 -7.31 -15.30
CA CYS A 20 5.40 -8.55 -15.40
C CYS A 20 4.54 -9.80 -15.68
N HIS A 21 3.24 -9.74 -15.40
CA HIS A 21 2.31 -10.88 -15.53
C HIS A 21 1.36 -10.75 -16.73
N VAL A 22 1.02 -9.51 -17.12
CA VAL A 22 0.05 -9.25 -18.21
C VAL A 22 0.71 -8.78 -19.52
N ASN A 23 2.00 -8.45 -19.48
CA ASN A 23 2.83 -7.98 -20.61
C ASN A 23 2.20 -6.83 -21.42
N SER A 24 1.50 -5.93 -20.73
CA SER A 24 0.85 -4.77 -21.33
C SER A 24 0.76 -3.65 -20.29
N TRP A 25 1.54 -2.59 -20.51
CA TRP A 25 1.59 -1.45 -19.60
C TRP A 25 0.22 -0.77 -19.47
N LYS A 26 -0.50 -0.62 -20.59
CA LYS A 26 -1.83 0.01 -20.61
C LYS A 26 -2.83 -0.78 -19.77
N LEU A 27 -2.82 -2.11 -19.87
CA LEU A 27 -3.70 -2.98 -19.07
C LEU A 27 -3.30 -2.95 -17.59
N ALA A 28 -2.00 -3.03 -17.29
CA ALA A 28 -1.49 -2.95 -15.93
C ALA A 28 -1.85 -1.61 -15.24
N PHE A 29 -1.72 -0.49 -15.97
CA PHE A 29 -2.06 0.84 -15.47
C PHE A 29 -3.56 1.05 -15.28
N PHE A 30 -4.40 0.40 -16.09
CA PHE A 30 -5.85 0.36 -15.90
C PHE A 30 -6.23 -0.42 -14.64
N ILE A 31 -5.72 -1.63 -14.47
CA ILE A 31 -5.96 -2.46 -13.28
C ILE A 31 -5.49 -1.75 -12.02
N ALA A 32 -4.26 -1.20 -12.05
CA ALA A 32 -3.72 -0.42 -10.93
C ALA A 32 -4.57 0.80 -10.60
N GLY A 33 -5.20 1.43 -11.60
CA GLY A 33 -6.16 2.52 -11.38
C GLY A 33 -7.36 2.05 -10.56
N GLY A 34 -8.01 0.96 -10.98
CA GLY A 34 -9.11 0.38 -10.19
C GLY A 34 -8.69 0.04 -8.76
N ILE A 35 -7.49 -0.52 -8.58
CA ILE A 35 -6.93 -0.83 -7.26
C ILE A 35 -6.55 0.42 -6.48
N VAL A 36 -6.34 1.61 -7.07
CA VAL A 36 -6.02 2.89 -6.40
C VAL A 36 -7.25 3.79 -6.19
N ASP A 37 -8.32 3.56 -6.92
CA ASP A 37 -9.56 4.32 -6.81
C ASP A 37 -10.63 3.63 -5.93
N ASP A 38 -10.52 2.31 -5.71
CA ASP A 38 -11.36 1.54 -4.77
C ASP A 38 -11.36 2.12 -3.32
N PRO A 39 -12.51 2.55 -2.78
CA PRO A 39 -12.57 3.15 -1.45
C PRO A 39 -12.24 2.18 -0.31
N GLU A 40 -12.52 0.88 -0.44
CA GLU A 40 -12.26 -0.11 0.60
C GLU A 40 -10.75 -0.36 0.75
N ILE A 41 -10.04 -0.44 -0.37
CA ILE A 41 -8.57 -0.58 -0.37
C ILE A 41 -7.92 0.68 0.23
N ARG A 42 -8.47 1.88 -0.05
CA ARG A 42 -7.99 3.14 0.55
C ARG A 42 -8.18 3.15 2.06
N ALA A 43 -9.37 2.80 2.53
CA ALA A 43 -9.66 2.72 3.96
C ALA A 43 -8.72 1.74 4.68
N GLU A 44 -8.40 0.61 4.07
CA GLU A 44 -7.48 -0.37 4.65
C GLU A 44 -6.03 0.12 4.68
N LEU A 45 -5.56 0.79 3.62
CA LEU A 45 -4.23 1.42 3.60
C LEU A 45 -4.10 2.48 4.70
N ASP A 46 -5.11 3.33 4.87
CA ASP A 46 -5.14 4.36 5.90
C ASP A 46 -5.17 3.74 7.30
N ARG A 47 -5.95 2.68 7.51
CA ARG A 47 -5.99 1.92 8.77
C ARG A 47 -4.63 1.35 9.13
N ILE A 48 -3.93 0.72 8.17
CA ILE A 48 -2.59 0.16 8.36
C ILE A 48 -1.57 1.26 8.67
N ALA A 49 -1.62 2.38 7.94
CA ALA A 49 -0.75 3.52 8.17
C ALA A 49 -0.96 4.10 9.58
N ALA A 50 -2.21 4.30 9.99
CA ALA A 50 -2.56 4.79 11.32
C ALA A 50 -2.06 3.86 12.43
N ALA A 51 -2.21 2.53 12.27
CA ALA A 51 -1.68 1.57 13.23
C ALA A 51 -0.16 1.69 13.37
N HIS A 52 0.58 1.77 12.26
CA HIS A 52 2.03 1.95 12.31
C HIS A 52 2.45 3.29 12.93
N THR A 53 1.75 4.39 12.64
CA THR A 53 2.02 5.70 13.28
C THR A 53 1.77 5.65 14.78
N ALA A 54 0.76 4.90 15.23
CA ALA A 54 0.44 4.71 16.63
C ALA A 54 1.35 3.67 17.33
N GLY A 55 2.29 3.03 16.61
CA GLY A 55 3.10 1.93 17.14
C GLY A 55 2.29 0.67 17.46
N GLN A 56 1.07 0.56 16.92
CA GLN A 56 0.16 -0.57 17.12
C GLN A 56 0.34 -1.63 16.03
N HIS A 57 -0.06 -2.85 16.36
CA HIS A 57 -0.04 -3.94 15.40
C HIS A 57 -1.07 -3.69 14.27
N CYS A 58 -0.62 -3.70 13.02
CA CYS A 58 -1.50 -3.38 11.87
C CYS A 58 -2.45 -4.52 11.46
N GLY A 59 -2.23 -5.73 11.99
CA GLY A 59 -3.07 -6.91 11.75
C GLY A 59 -2.61 -7.78 10.57
N ASP A 60 -1.69 -7.29 9.74
CA ASP A 60 -1.02 -8.13 8.74
C ASP A 60 0.06 -9.00 9.41
N ARG A 61 -0.12 -10.32 9.30
CA ARG A 61 0.78 -11.34 9.85
C ARG A 61 2.18 -11.31 9.22
N ASN A 62 2.30 -10.76 8.02
CA ASN A 62 3.56 -10.69 7.28
C ASN A 62 4.18 -9.28 7.32
N CYS A 63 3.59 -8.36 8.09
CA CYS A 63 4.13 -7.01 8.18
C CYS A 63 5.51 -7.03 8.84
N LYS A 64 6.54 -6.67 8.08
CA LYS A 64 7.93 -6.63 8.55
C LYS A 64 8.13 -5.70 9.75
N ALA A 65 7.42 -4.56 9.79
CA ALA A 65 7.53 -3.60 10.89
C ALA A 65 6.94 -4.18 12.20
N CYS A 66 5.75 -4.78 12.12
CA CYS A 66 5.14 -5.45 13.25
C CYS A 66 5.95 -6.65 13.73
N PHE A 67 6.48 -7.45 12.78
CA PHE A 67 7.38 -8.56 13.11
C PHE A 67 8.64 -8.06 13.82
N ALA A 68 9.31 -7.02 13.29
CA ALA A 68 10.48 -6.44 13.93
C ALA A 68 10.18 -5.96 15.35
N ALA A 69 9.07 -5.24 15.56
CA ALA A 69 8.63 -4.80 16.88
C ALA A 69 8.43 -5.97 17.86
N SER A 70 7.82 -7.06 17.39
CA SER A 70 7.60 -8.27 18.19
C SER A 70 8.90 -9.01 18.56
N VAL A 71 9.92 -8.96 17.69
CA VAL A 71 11.21 -9.63 17.92
C VAL A 71 12.12 -8.78 18.82
N THR A 72 12.00 -7.46 18.77
CA THR A 72 12.82 -6.55 19.59
C THR A 72 12.29 -6.32 21.01
N GLY A 73 11.14 -6.90 21.38
CA GLY A 73 10.64 -6.88 22.75
C GLY A 73 10.19 -5.49 23.25
N ALA A 74 9.56 -4.68 22.40
CA ALA A 74 8.96 -3.40 22.81
C ALA A 74 7.65 -3.57 23.62
N ASP A 75 7.24 -4.81 23.88
CA ASP A 75 6.06 -5.18 24.68
C ASP A 75 6.49 -5.69 26.09
N SER A 76 7.32 -4.94 26.80
CA SER A 76 7.68 -5.20 28.22
C SER A 76 7.69 -3.92 29.03
#